data_AF-A0A1Q7WUC9-F1
#
_entry.id   AF-A0A1Q7WUC9-F1
#
_cell.length_a   1.000
_cell.length_b   1.000
_cell.length_c   1.000
_cell.angle_alpha   90.00
_cell.angle_beta   90.00
_cell.angle_gamma   90.00
#
_symmetry.space_group_name_H-M   'P 1'
#
loop_
_entity.id
_entity.type
_entity.pdbx_description
1 polymer ?
#
loop_
_entity_poly.entity_id
_entity_poly.type
_entity_poly.pdbx_seq_one_letter_code
_entity_poly.pdbx_strand_id
1 'polypeptide(L)'
;MKYKTLTRQKWENQLRALWPALKGSLAKVAKPCIRKNCPACACGDKHPAWILSFTLRGKRKTMYVPLALVVSLKKGLQNGRKVETILYQTGPDLLKQHRQTVKKKRKHPTKS
;
A
#
# COMPACT_ATOMS: atom_id res chain seq x y z
N MET A 1 -26.03 3.56 15.60
CA MET A 1 -24.73 3.23 14.98
C MET A 1 -23.69 3.07 16.08
N LYS A 2 -23.29 1.84 16.43
CA LYS A 2 -22.33 1.56 17.51
C LYS A 2 -20.91 1.74 16.95
N TYR A 3 -20.18 2.76 17.41
CA TYR A 3 -18.81 3.01 16.96
C TYR A 3 -17.86 2.03 17.65
N LYS A 4 -17.11 1.24 16.88
CA LYS A 4 -16.07 0.35 17.41
C LYS A 4 -14.88 1.20 17.85
N THR A 5 -14.51 1.16 19.12
CA THR A 5 -13.31 1.82 19.65
C THR A 5 -12.09 1.31 18.89
N LEU A 6 -11.34 2.21 18.24
CA LEU A 6 -10.04 1.90 17.68
C LEU A 6 -9.06 1.81 18.86
N THR A 7 -8.51 0.62 19.11
CA THR A 7 -7.42 0.44 20.08
C THR A 7 -6.10 0.32 19.32
N ARG A 8 -5.03 0.81 19.95
CA ARG A 8 -3.66 0.71 19.41
C ARG A 8 -3.31 -0.74 19.05
N GLN A 9 -3.56 -1.68 19.97
CA GLN A 9 -3.27 -3.11 19.77
C GLN A 9 -3.97 -3.68 18.53
N LYS A 10 -5.26 -3.36 18.34
CA LYS A 10 -6.01 -3.87 17.20
C LYS A 10 -5.46 -3.30 15.90
N TRP A 11 -5.16 -2.00 15.88
CA TRP A 11 -4.58 -1.34 14.71
C TRP A 11 -3.22 -1.93 14.34
N GLU A 12 -2.34 -2.15 15.33
CA GLU A 12 -1.03 -2.77 15.13
C GLU A 12 -1.16 -4.20 14.60
N ASN A 13 -2.09 -5.00 15.14
CA ASN A 13 -2.35 -6.36 14.66
C ASN A 13 -2.82 -6.37 13.20
N GLN A 14 -3.69 -5.42 12.81
CA GLN A 14 -4.16 -5.30 11.42
C GLN A 14 -3.01 -4.96 10.47
N LEU A 15 -2.10 -4.07 10.86
CA LEU A 15 -0.92 -3.77 10.03
C LEU A 15 0.06 -4.93 9.94
N ARG A 16 0.33 -5.61 11.06
CA ARG A 16 1.26 -6.75 11.10
C ARG A 16 0.80 -7.91 10.20
N ALA A 17 -0.52 -8.16 10.15
CA ALA A 17 -1.11 -9.17 9.27
C ALA A 17 -0.97 -8.86 7.77
N LEU A 18 -0.67 -7.61 7.40
CA LEU A 18 -0.52 -7.17 6.01
C LEU A 18 0.93 -7.19 5.52
N TRP A 19 1.86 -7.80 6.24
CA TRP A 19 3.23 -7.97 5.76
C TRP A 19 3.32 -9.00 4.59
N PRO A 20 4.14 -8.75 3.55
CA PRO A 20 4.73 -7.46 3.18
C PRO A 20 3.67 -6.52 2.60
N ALA A 21 3.86 -5.21 2.76
CA ALA A 21 3.01 -4.16 2.18
C ALA A 21 3.88 -3.10 1.50
N LEU A 22 3.56 -2.74 0.25
CA LEU A 22 4.33 -1.75 -0.51
C LEU A 22 3.45 -0.84 -1.36
N LYS A 23 3.97 0.36 -1.67
CA LYS A 23 3.35 1.35 -2.54
C LYS A 23 4.03 1.37 -3.90
N GLY A 24 3.24 1.54 -4.96
CA GLY A 24 3.74 1.62 -6.32
C GLY A 24 2.85 0.89 -7.31
N SER A 25 3.44 0.49 -8.44
CA SER A 25 2.81 -0.33 -9.46
C SER A 25 3.81 -1.29 -10.09
N LEU A 26 3.33 -2.45 -10.49
CA LEU A 26 4.14 -3.47 -11.17
C LEU A 26 3.60 -3.64 -12.60
N ALA A 27 4.46 -3.46 -13.59
CA ALA A 27 4.10 -3.54 -15.00
C ALA A 27 4.96 -4.57 -15.72
N LYS A 28 4.33 -5.37 -16.59
CA LYS A 28 5.05 -6.16 -17.60
C LYS A 28 5.26 -5.26 -18.82
N VAL A 29 6.49 -5.18 -19.28
CA VAL A 29 6.90 -4.35 -20.42
C VAL A 29 7.63 -5.21 -21.44
N ALA A 30 7.65 -4.76 -22.69
CA ALA A 30 8.40 -5.40 -23.76
C ALA A 30 9.62 -4.53 -24.11
N LYS A 31 10.84 -5.07 -23.92
CA LYS A 31 12.10 -4.32 -24.09
C LYS A 31 12.94 -4.90 -25.23
N PRO A 32 13.59 -4.05 -26.05
CA PRO A 32 14.56 -4.54 -27.02
C PRO A 32 15.78 -5.14 -26.27
N CYS A 33 16.38 -6.17 -26.86
CA CYS A 33 17.65 -6.70 -26.37
C CYS A 33 18.85 -6.04 -27.05
N ILE A 34 20.04 -6.20 -26.48
CA ILE A 34 21.30 -5.69 -27.02
C ILE A 34 21.83 -6.47 -28.23
N ARG A 35 21.27 -7.65 -28.52
CA ARG A 35 21.72 -8.51 -29.63
C ARG A 35 21.35 -7.88 -30.97
N LYS A 36 22.35 -7.60 -31.80
CA LYS A 36 22.15 -7.16 -33.19
C LYS A 36 21.34 -8.22 -33.95
N ASN A 37 20.35 -7.78 -34.73
CA ASN A 37 19.47 -8.64 -35.55
C ASN A 37 18.75 -9.74 -34.76
N CYS A 38 18.35 -9.49 -33.51
CA CYS A 38 17.52 -10.43 -32.76
C CYS A 38 16.16 -10.63 -33.46
N PRO A 39 15.78 -11.87 -33.86
CA PRO A 39 14.53 -12.13 -34.57
C PRO A 39 13.29 -11.62 -33.82
N ALA A 40 13.21 -11.91 -32.52
CA ALA A 40 12.11 -11.47 -31.67
C ALA A 40 12.00 -9.94 -31.54
N CYS A 41 13.13 -9.22 -31.62
CA CYS A 41 13.09 -7.76 -31.62
C CYS A 41 12.76 -7.20 -33.01
N ALA A 42 13.22 -7.85 -34.08
CA ALA A 42 12.99 -7.44 -35.46
C ALA A 42 11.51 -7.60 -35.87
N CYS A 43 10.81 -8.63 -35.38
CA CYS A 43 9.38 -8.82 -35.60
C CYS A 43 8.47 -7.94 -34.71
N GLY A 44 9.04 -7.21 -33.74
CA GLY A 44 8.29 -6.33 -32.84
C GLY A 44 7.85 -6.95 -31.50
N ASP A 45 7.97 -8.27 -31.32
CA ASP A 45 7.59 -8.98 -30.08
C ASP A 45 8.36 -8.48 -28.85
N LYS A 46 9.66 -8.20 -29.04
CA LYS A 46 10.62 -7.78 -27.99
C LYS A 46 10.65 -8.80 -26.83
N HIS A 47 11.35 -8.47 -25.74
CA HIS A 47 11.50 -9.37 -24.60
C HIS A 47 10.70 -8.90 -23.39
N PRO A 48 9.93 -9.79 -22.73
CA PRO A 48 9.18 -9.42 -21.55
C PRO A 48 10.10 -9.14 -20.37
N ALA A 49 9.86 -8.04 -19.68
CA ALA A 49 10.48 -7.69 -18.42
C ALA A 49 9.41 -7.19 -17.45
N TRP A 50 9.68 -7.29 -16.15
CA TRP A 50 8.84 -6.68 -15.12
C TRP A 50 9.54 -5.46 -14.54
N ILE A 51 8.77 -4.39 -14.33
CA ILE A 51 9.25 -3.13 -13.75
C ILE A 51 8.36 -2.76 -12.58
N LEU A 52 8.96 -2.53 -11.42
CA LEU A 52 8.32 -1.89 -10.27
C LEU A 52 8.52 -0.37 -10.38
N SER A 53 7.44 0.39 -10.46
CA SER A 53 7.44 1.85 -10.30
C SER A 53 7.05 2.19 -8.86
N PHE A 54 7.77 3.09 -8.22
CA PHE A 54 7.49 3.53 -6.85
C PHE A 54 7.90 5.00 -6.65
N THR A 55 7.40 5.63 -5.60
CA THR A 55 7.80 6.99 -5.22
C THR A 55 8.74 6.92 -4.04
N LEU A 56 9.91 7.53 -4.16
CA LEU A 56 10.89 7.67 -3.09
C LEU A 56 11.24 9.15 -2.94
N ARG A 57 11.01 9.71 -1.75
CA ARG A 57 11.24 11.14 -1.44
C ARG A 57 10.57 12.08 -2.46
N GLY A 58 9.30 11.83 -2.76
CA GLY A 58 8.51 12.61 -3.71
C GLY A 58 8.86 12.42 -5.20
N LYS A 59 9.90 11.63 -5.53
CA LYS A 59 10.31 11.38 -6.92
C LYS A 59 9.95 9.97 -7.36
N ARG A 60 9.44 9.85 -8.59
CA ARG A 60 9.17 8.54 -9.20
C ARG A 60 10.48 7.83 -9.56
N LYS A 61 10.57 6.57 -9.21
CA LYS A 61 11.69 5.65 -9.47
C LYS A 61 11.16 4.36 -10.07
N THR A 62 12.04 3.65 -10.78
CA THR A 62 11.71 2.35 -11.36
C THR A 62 12.85 1.35 -11.10
N MET A 63 12.50 0.07 -10.96
CA MET A 63 13.47 -1.02 -10.81
C MET A 63 13.04 -2.23 -11.64
N TYR A 64 14.02 -2.95 -12.20
CA TYR A 64 13.80 -4.26 -12.81
C TYR A 64 13.40 -5.28 -11.74
N VAL A 65 12.48 -6.16 -12.09
CA VAL A 65 11.94 -7.20 -11.21
C VAL A 65 12.23 -8.58 -11.79
N PRO A 66 13.01 -9.42 -11.09
CA PRO A 66 13.14 -10.84 -11.41
C PRO A 66 11.78 -11.55 -11.33
N LEU A 67 11.55 -12.52 -12.22
CA LEU A 67 10.29 -13.28 -12.29
C LEU A 67 9.92 -13.92 -10.95
N ALA A 68 10.90 -14.44 -10.20
CA ALA A 68 10.70 -15.05 -8.90
C ALA A 68 10.06 -14.10 -7.85
N LEU A 69 10.22 -12.78 -8.01
CA LEU A 69 9.67 -11.79 -7.08
C LEU A 69 8.31 -11.23 -7.50
N VAL A 70 7.84 -11.52 -8.72
CA VAL A 70 6.60 -10.93 -9.26
C VAL A 70 5.40 -11.25 -8.37
N VAL A 71 5.27 -12.50 -7.92
CA VAL A 71 4.14 -12.93 -7.07
C VAL A 71 4.17 -12.22 -5.72
N SER A 72 5.33 -12.19 -5.06
CA SER A 72 5.53 -11.52 -3.77
C SER A 72 5.24 -10.03 -3.85
N LEU A 73 5.70 -9.36 -4.92
CA LEU A 73 5.45 -7.93 -5.14
C LEU A 73 3.97 -7.64 -5.44
N LYS A 74 3.29 -8.49 -6.22
CA LYS A 74 1.83 -8.34 -6.44
C LYS A 74 1.06 -8.43 -5.13
N LYS A 75 1.36 -9.42 -4.28
CA LYS A 75 0.76 -9.55 -2.95
C LYS A 75 1.07 -8.32 -2.08
N GLY A 76 2.31 -7.87 -2.10
CA GLY A 76 2.72 -6.69 -1.36
C GLY A 76 2.00 -5.41 -1.79
N LEU A 77 1.74 -5.22 -3.08
CA LEU A 77 0.96 -4.09 -3.60
C LEU A 77 -0.50 -4.15 -3.15
N GLN A 78 -1.11 -5.34 -3.16
CA GLN A 78 -2.47 -5.55 -2.65
C GLN A 78 -2.54 -5.23 -1.16
N ASN A 79 -1.58 -5.71 -0.38
CA ASN A 79 -1.48 -5.41 1.04
C ASN A 79 -1.24 -3.92 1.30
N GLY A 80 -0.42 -3.25 0.50
CA GLY A 80 -0.19 -1.81 0.58
C GLY A 80 -1.47 -0.99 0.42
N ARG A 81 -2.36 -1.37 -0.51
CA ARG A 81 -3.69 -0.73 -0.65
C ARG A 81 -4.57 -0.91 0.59
N LYS A 82 -4.50 -2.09 1.22
CA LYS A 82 -5.23 -2.35 2.48
C LYS A 82 -4.66 -1.53 3.63
N VAL A 83 -3.33 -1.41 3.73
CA VAL A 83 -2.67 -0.52 4.70
C VAL A 83 -3.12 0.92 4.51
N GLU A 84 -3.14 1.41 3.27
CA GLU A 84 -3.60 2.77 2.94
C GLU A 84 -5.05 3.01 3.35
N THR A 85 -5.92 2.01 3.18
CA THR A 85 -7.31 2.07 3.67
C THR A 85 -7.37 2.21 5.20
N ILE A 86 -6.54 1.46 5.94
CA ILE A 86 -6.45 1.57 7.41
C ILE A 86 -6.01 2.98 7.80
N LEU A 87 -4.99 3.53 7.12
CA LEU A 87 -4.50 4.89 7.40
C LEU A 87 -5.59 5.95 7.16
N TYR A 88 -6.34 5.86 6.07
CA TYR A 88 -7.44 6.79 5.78
C TYR A 88 -8.57 6.71 6.80
N GLN A 89 -8.86 5.53 7.35
CA GLN A 89 -9.91 5.36 8.37
C GLN A 89 -9.46 5.83 9.76
N THR A 90 -8.17 5.73 10.07
CA THR A 90 -7.61 6.01 11.40
C THR A 90 -7.86 7.46 11.84
N GLY A 91 -7.62 8.45 10.97
CA GLY A 91 -7.80 9.87 11.30
C GLY A 91 -9.25 10.21 11.71
N PRO A 92 -10.25 9.93 10.86
CA PRO A 92 -11.66 10.10 11.20
C PRO A 92 -12.08 9.37 12.48
N ASP A 93 -11.55 8.17 12.73
CA ASP A 93 -11.90 7.40 13.92
C ASP A 93 -11.37 8.04 15.21
N LEU A 94 -10.14 8.54 15.21
CA LEU A 94 -9.57 9.30 16.33
C LEU A 94 -10.40 10.55 16.64
N LEU A 95 -10.80 11.31 15.62
CA LEU A 95 -11.64 12.51 15.79
C LEU A 95 -13.01 12.16 16.40
N LYS A 96 -13.64 11.07 15.93
CA LYS A 96 -14.92 10.60 16.48
C LYS A 96 -14.78 10.18 17.94
N GLN A 97 -13.72 9.44 18.29
CA GLN A 97 -13.45 9.04 19.66
C GLN A 97 -13.30 10.26 20.58
N HIS A 98 -12.51 11.26 20.18
CA HIS A 98 -12.36 12.50 20.94
C HIS A 98 -13.68 13.26 21.14
N ARG A 99 -14.51 13.39 20.08
CA ARG A 99 -15.82 14.05 20.20
C ARG A 99 -16.76 13.33 21.18
N GLN A 100 -16.68 12.01 21.28
CA GLN A 100 -17.49 11.23 22.22
C GLN A 100 -17.04 11.41 23.67
N THR A 101 -15.72 11.45 23.93
CA THR A 101 -15.21 11.68 25.30
C THR A 101 -15.60 13.07 25.79
N VAL A 102 -15.50 14.10 24.94
CA VAL A 102 -15.96 15.46 25.26
C VAL A 102 -17.46 15.50 25.54
N LYS A 103 -18.30 14.84 24.73
CA LYS A 103 -19.75 14.74 24.98
C LYS A 103 -20.07 14.04 26.30
N LYS A 104 -19.36 12.97 26.66
CA LYS A 104 -19.53 12.28 27.94
C LYS A 104 -19.16 13.17 29.13
N LYS A 105 -18.02 13.88 29.07
CA LYS A 105 -17.61 14.86 30.10
C LYS A 105 -18.64 15.98 30.27
N ARG A 106 -19.22 16.48 29.18
CA ARG A 106 -20.29 17.49 29.24
C ARG A 106 -21.59 16.98 29.86
N LYS A 107 -21.92 15.70 29.69
CA LYS A 107 -23.14 15.08 30.25
C LYS A 107 -23.00 14.67 31.71
N HIS A 108 -21.78 14.48 32.21
CA HIS A 108 -21.48 14.22 33.62
C HIS A 108 -20.36 15.16 34.05
N PRO A 109 -20.66 16.44 34.31
CA PRO A 109 -19.69 17.32 34.94
C PRO A 109 -19.39 16.74 36.33
N THR A 110 -18.13 16.40 36.58
CA THR A 110 -17.64 16.09 37.93
C THR A 110 -17.89 17.32 38.79
N LYS A 111 -18.84 17.23 39.74
CA LYS A 111 -19.05 18.26 40.77
C LYS A 111 -17.79 18.25 41.65
N SER A 112 -17.06 19.37 41.65
CA SER A 112 -16.11 19.72 42.72
C SER A 112 -16.86 20.29 43.91
#